data_AF-A0A3D1VKN0-F1
#
_entry.id   AF-A0A3D1VKN0-F1
#
_cell.length_a   1.000
_cell.length_b   1.000
_cell.length_c   1.000
_cell.angle_alpha   90.00
_cell.angle_beta   90.00
_cell.angle_gamma   90.00
#
_symmetry.space_group_name_H-M   'P 1'
#
loop_
_entity.id
_entity.type
_entity.pdbx_description
1 polymer ?
#
loop_
_entity_poly.entity_id
_entity_poly.type
_entity_poly.pdbx_seq_one_letter_code
_entity_poly.pdbx_strand_id
1 'polypeptide(L)' 'MKKVHIRTPSKQYDVYIGSSLLEKAGRLSANIIGVGKVAIVTDDIVDRLYASR' A
#
# COMPACT_ATOMS: atom_id res chain seq x y z
N MET A 1 0.23 5.90 -13.23
CA MET A 1 -0.43 5.59 -11.95
C MET A 1 -1.79 6.27 -11.96
N LYS A 2 -2.87 5.48 -11.90
CA LYS A 2 -4.24 5.97 -11.73
C LYS A 2 -4.57 5.98 -10.24
N LYS A 3 -5.28 7.02 -9.79
CA LYS A 3 -5.80 7.14 -8.43
C LYS A 3 -7.32 7.09 -8.48
N VAL A 4 -7.93 6.22 -7.69
CA VAL A 4 -9.39 6.13 -7.53
C VAL A 4 -9.71 6.46 -6.08
N HIS A 5 -10.59 7.43 -5.88
CA HIS A 5 -11.00 7.85 -4.54
C HIS A 5 -12.28 7.10 -4.16
N ILE A 6 -12.22 6.30 -3.09
CA ILE A 6 -13.34 5.49 -2.63
C ILE A 6 -13.99 6.18 -1.43
N ARG A 7 -15.31 6.31 -1.48
CA ARG A 7 -16.12 6.84 -0.38
C ARG A 7 -17.15 5.80 0.01
N THR A 8 -16.95 5.19 1.17
CA THR A 8 -17.97 4.39 1.84
C THR A 8 -18.59 5.21 2.98
N PRO A 9 -19.76 4.83 3.51
CA PRO A 9 -20.39 5.59 4.59
C PRO A 9 -19.51 5.76 5.84
N SER A 10 -18.65 4.79 6.14
CA SER A 10 -17.79 4.79 7.34
C SER A 10 -16.33 5.13 7.07
N LYS A 11 -15.86 5.10 5.82
CA LYS A 11 -14.44 5.29 5.51
C LYS A 11 -14.22 5.87 4.11
N GLN A 12 -13.16 6.67 4.00
CA GLN A 12 -12.67 7.14 2.72
C GLN A 12 -11.21 6.73 2.58
N TYR A 13 -10.82 6.29 1.38
CA TYR A 13 -9.45 5.89 1.10
C TYR A 13 -9.16 5.95 -0.41
N ASP A 14 -7.87 6.03 -0.72
CA ASP A 14 -7.38 6.03 -2.08
C ASP A 14 -6.94 4.63 -2.51
N VAL A 15 -7.29 4.25 -3.74
CA VAL A 15 -6.77 3.07 -4.42
C VAL A 15 -5.85 3.54 -5.55
N TYR A 16 -4.57 3.18 -5.45
CA TYR A 16 -3.57 3.46 -6.47
C TYR A 16 -3.40 2.24 -7.37
N ILE A 17 -3.48 2.43 -8.70
CA ILE A 17 -3.36 1.37 -9.71
C ILE A 17 -2.27 1.74 -10.71
N GLY A 18 -1.32 0.84 -10.93
CA GLY A 18 -0.23 1.02 -11.87
C GLY A 18 0.95 0.09 -11.60
N SER A 19 1.95 0.17 -12.46
CA SER A 19 3.19 -0.60 -12.32
C SER A 19 4.12 -0.03 -11.26
N SER A 20 4.97 -0.89 -10.67
CA SER A 20 6.01 -0.52 -9.69
C SER A 20 5.50 0.29 -8.49
N LEU A 21 4.30 -0.01 -7.99
CA LEU A 21 3.75 0.69 -6.82
C LEU A 21 4.43 0.29 -5.51
N LEU A 22 4.96 -0.93 -5.40
CA LEU A 22 5.66 -1.41 -4.21
C LEU A 22 6.88 -0.53 -3.87
N GLU A 23 7.64 -0.10 -4.87
CA GLU A 23 8.78 0.83 -4.72
C GLU A 23 8.39 2.18 -4.09
N LYS A 24 7.09 2.52 -4.11
CA LYS A 24 6.54 3.77 -3.56
C LYS A 24 5.67 3.52 -2.34
N ALA A 25 5.48 2.27 -1.90
CA ALA A 25 4.54 1.88 -0.86
C ALA A 25 4.84 2.60 0.47
N GLY A 26 6.11 2.65 0.90
CA GLY A 26 6.51 3.34 2.12
C GLY A 26 6.09 4.82 2.12
N ARG A 27 6.38 5.55 1.03
CA ARG A 27 6.00 6.97 0.91
C ARG A 27 4.48 7.16 0.84
N LEU A 28 3.78 6.32 0.08
CA LEU A 28 2.32 6.40 -0.04
C LEU A 28 1.63 6.13 1.29
N SER A 29 2.11 5.14 2.06
CA SER A 29 1.59 4.82 3.39
C SER A 29 1.92 5.90 4.42
N ALA A 30 3.13 6.47 4.38
CA ALA A 30 3.53 7.53 5.30
C ALA A 30 2.65 8.79 5.19
N ASN A 31 2.11 9.08 4.01
CA ASN A 31 1.15 10.19 3.82
C ASN A 31 -0.20 9.95 4.54
N ILE A 32 -0.49 8.71 4.95
CA ILE A 32 -1.76 8.34 5.61
C ILE A 32 -1.56 8.21 7.12
N ILE A 33 -0.50 7.52 7.56
CA ILE A 33 -0.29 7.18 8.97
C ILE A 33 0.88 7.91 9.63
N GLY A 34 1.63 8.72 8.88
CA GLY A 34 2.90 9.29 9.32
C GLY A 34 4.08 8.32 9.20
N VAL A 35 5.28 8.78 9.56
CA VAL A 35 6.49 7.93 9.59
C VAL A 35 6.46 7.05 10.84
N GLY A 36 6.74 5.75 10.70
CA GLY A 36 6.70 4.82 11.81
C GLY A 36 7.17 3.42 11.45
N LYS A 37 6.88 2.46 12.34
CA LYS A 37 7.14 1.04 12.13
C LYS A 37 5.89 0.37 11.55
N VAL A 38 6.10 -0.62 10.69
CA VAL A 38 5.02 -1.39 10.06
C VAL A 38 5.32 -2.88 10.16
N ALA A 39 4.27 -3.69 10.20
CA ALA A 39 4.35 -5.14 10.07
C ALA A 39 3.74 -5.54 8.72
N ILE A 40 4.49 -6.29 7.92
CA ILE A 40 4.00 -6.86 6.66
C ILE A 40 3.45 -8.26 6.99
N VAL A 41 2.20 -8.50 6.60
CA VAL A 41 1.54 -9.81 6.76
C VAL A 41 1.23 -10.34 5.36
N THR A 42 1.73 -11.53 5.04
CA THR A 42 1.61 -12.16 3.73
C THR A 42 1.61 -13.69 3.88
N ASP A 43 1.26 -14.40 2.81
CA ASP A 43 1.39 -15.86 2.74
C ASP A 43 2.78 -16.28 2.23
N ASP A 44 3.08 -17.57 2.32
CA ASP A 44 4.40 -18.13 1.99
C ASP A 44 4.74 -18.11 0.49
N ILE A 45 3.73 -18.00 -0.38
CA ILE A 45 3.93 -17.90 -1.82
C ILE A 45 4.28 -16.46 -2.20
N VAL A 46 3.50 -15.49 -1.72
CA VAL A 46 3.66 -14.08 -2.03
C VAL A 46 4.91 -13.50 -1.35
N ASP A 47 5.24 -13.97 -0.14
CA ASP A 47 6.48 -13.61 0.58
C ASP A 47 7.72 -13.78 -0.30
N ARG A 48 7.88 -14.97 -0.87
CA ARG A 48 9.04 -15.33 -1.72
C ARG A 48 9.19 -14.45 -2.96
N LEU A 49 8.11 -13.83 -3.41
CA LEU A 49 8.10 -13.02 -4.63
C LEU A 49 8.36 -11.53 -4.34
N TYR A 50 7.90 -11.03 -3.18
CA TYR A 50 7.80 -9.58 -2.95
C TYR A 50 8.33 -9.07 -1.60
N ALA A 51 8.61 -9.92 -0.61
CA ALA A 51 8.93 -9.45 0.74
C ALA A 51 10.24 -8.64 0.85
N SER A 52 11.17 -8.83 -0.09
CA SER A 52 12.43 -8.07 -0.15
C SER A 52 12.32 -6.71 -0.85
N ARG A 53 11.14 -6.36 -1.36
CA ARG A 53 10.91 -5.13 -2.14
C ARG A 53 10.36 -3.98 -1.33
#